data_AF-A0A158Q5L4-F1
#
_entry.id   AF-A0A158Q5L4-F1
#
_cell.length_a   1.000
_cell.length_b   1.000
_cell.length_c   1.000
_cell.angle_alpha   90.00
_cell.angle_beta   90.00
_cell.angle_gamma   90.00
#
_symmetry.space_group_name_H-M   'P 1'
#
loop_
_entity.id
_entity.type
_entity.pdbx_description
1 polymer ?
#
loop_
_entity_poly.entity_id
_entity_poly.type
_entity_poly.pdbx_seq_one_letter_code
_entity_poly.pdbx_strand_id
1 'polypeptide(L)'
;LTENQTNKRRAVETYALLGASKGEFICLKQCKRISWSKERAKMLCELKSLNHENLTNFLGICHNETDRFYTIYTLVERASLEDFIFDQDFNMDATFKSAFIKDIIKGLLYLHKSPIGYHGMLSLKTCLIDSNWVLKMTCFGISTLFYELIKDEYLKTMEIISHKYYINIAPELLEGVQIGRMYPPGTPSGDIYSFGMALFSIIYRCEPFEKTRLAMKGNLVDQMIKMNEKYAQNLERIVAERTSLLIEAQEQTDRLLCEMLPPTIAAQLKSGLPVIPRNYDSVTVAFCQIVDFSLLMAKCTPDQVISFLNDVFTRFDIIINRHDAYKVETTGETYMVASGVPNENQGRHIFEVAEIALEIRQVYFYFTMHTEWNLRVRIGFHCGPIAAGVIGLRSPRYCLFGDTVNFASRMQSNCQPNQIQMAETTAKILMNSTKYQLTKRGIVHVKGKGFTQLVITICETQDIN
;
A
#
# COMPACT_ATOMS: atom_id res chain seq x y z
N LEU A 1 4.95 -34.12 6.77
CA LEU A 1 6.19 -34.37 6.00
C LEU A 1 6.44 -35.87 6.07
N THR A 2 6.43 -36.58 4.94
CA THR A 2 6.69 -38.03 4.87
C THR A 2 8.18 -38.30 5.15
N GLU A 3 8.49 -39.41 5.85
CA GLU A 3 9.84 -39.73 6.36
C GLU A 3 10.94 -39.71 5.29
N ASN A 4 10.61 -39.96 4.02
CA ASN A 4 11.59 -40.02 2.92
C ASN A 4 12.17 -38.66 2.49
N GLN A 5 11.50 -37.52 2.74
CA GLN A 5 12.02 -36.20 2.32
C GLN A 5 13.02 -35.59 3.31
N THR A 6 13.16 -36.19 4.50
CA THR A 6 13.94 -35.63 5.62
C THR A 6 15.37 -36.19 5.72
N ASN A 7 15.77 -37.12 4.85
CA ASN A 7 17.03 -37.86 4.97
C ASN A 7 18.09 -37.54 3.89
N LYS A 8 17.99 -36.39 3.20
CA LYS A 8 19.06 -35.95 2.29
C LYS A 8 20.38 -35.82 3.05
N ARG A 9 21.37 -36.62 2.63
CA ARG A 9 22.75 -36.63 3.13
C ARG A 9 23.70 -36.32 1.98
N ARG A 10 24.76 -35.53 2.24
CA ARG A 10 25.78 -35.21 1.26
C ARG A 10 26.56 -36.48 0.95
N ALA A 11 26.72 -36.79 -0.33
CA ALA A 11 27.72 -37.76 -0.75
C ALA A 11 29.09 -37.09 -0.64
N VAL A 12 29.78 -37.31 0.47
CA VAL A 12 31.13 -36.79 0.69
C VAL A 12 32.10 -37.92 0.41
N GLU A 13 32.69 -37.92 -0.79
CA GLU A 13 33.60 -38.98 -1.25
C GLU A 13 34.87 -39.05 -0.39
N THR A 14 35.40 -37.90 0.03
CA THR A 14 36.61 -37.82 0.86
C THR A 14 36.47 -36.73 1.93
N TYR A 15 37.00 -36.98 3.12
CA TYR A 15 37.03 -36.05 4.24
C TYR A 15 38.32 -36.25 5.05
N ALA A 16 38.74 -35.22 5.78
CA ALA A 16 39.90 -35.27 6.68
C ALA A 16 39.47 -35.75 8.08
N LEU A 17 40.32 -36.56 8.72
CA LEU A 17 40.17 -36.97 10.12
C LEU A 17 41.16 -36.19 10.99
N LEU A 18 40.65 -35.36 11.90
CA LEU A 18 41.44 -34.53 12.81
C LEU A 18 41.08 -34.91 14.25
N GLY A 19 41.73 -35.95 14.76
CA GLY A 19 41.35 -36.57 16.04
C GLY A 19 39.93 -37.12 15.98
N ALA A 20 39.04 -36.60 16.82
CA ALA A 20 37.62 -36.97 16.84
C ALA A 20 36.76 -36.21 15.82
N SER A 21 37.30 -35.17 15.17
CA SER A 21 36.55 -34.31 14.25
C SER A 21 36.73 -34.74 12.80
N LYS A 22 35.64 -34.71 12.02
CA LYS A 22 35.69 -34.84 10.56
C LYS A 22 35.74 -33.45 9.93
N GLY A 23 36.59 -33.26 8.93
CA GLY A 23 36.73 -32.01 8.20
C GLY A 23 36.47 -32.16 6.70
N GLU A 24 35.71 -31.25 6.12
CA GLU A 24 35.70 -31.03 4.66
C GLU A 24 36.84 -30.09 4.27
N PHE A 25 37.34 -30.21 3.04
CA PHE A 25 38.49 -29.42 2.61
C PHE A 25 38.40 -28.96 1.16
N ILE A 26 39.06 -27.83 0.90
CA ILE A 26 39.46 -27.41 -0.46
C ILE A 26 40.91 -27.81 -0.65
N CYS A 27 41.22 -28.47 -1.77
CA CYS A 27 42.56 -28.91 -2.14
C CYS A 27 43.09 -28.12 -3.35
N LEU A 28 44.25 -27.49 -3.21
CA LEU A 28 44.96 -26.79 -4.28
C LEU A 28 46.35 -27.41 -4.47
N LYS A 29 46.93 -27.27 -5.67
CA LYS A 29 48.31 -27.69 -5.93
C LYS A 29 49.27 -26.67 -5.35
N GLN A 30 50.14 -27.09 -4.45
CA GLN A 30 51.23 -26.27 -3.96
C GLN A 30 52.44 -26.37 -4.89
N CYS A 31 52.79 -25.25 -5.52
CA CYS A 31 53.86 -25.16 -6.52
C CYS A 31 55.18 -24.65 -5.94
N LYS A 32 55.12 -23.87 -4.85
CA LYS A 32 56.29 -23.27 -4.17
C LYS A 32 56.15 -23.47 -2.67
N ARG A 33 57.27 -23.46 -1.93
CA ARG A 33 57.24 -23.49 -0.46
C ARG A 33 56.63 -22.19 0.05
N ILE A 34 55.62 -22.28 0.92
CA ILE A 34 54.93 -21.12 1.48
C ILE A 34 55.56 -20.75 2.82
N SER A 35 56.01 -19.51 2.97
CA SER A 35 56.41 -18.92 4.24
C SER A 35 55.34 -17.95 4.73
N TRP A 36 54.99 -18.02 6.01
CA TRP A 36 53.93 -17.20 6.59
C TRP A 36 54.50 -15.93 7.23
N SER A 37 53.98 -14.77 6.81
CA SER A 37 54.20 -13.52 7.55
C SER A 37 53.45 -13.55 8.87
N LYS A 38 53.86 -12.70 9.82
CA LYS A 38 53.21 -12.58 11.13
C LYS A 38 51.73 -12.21 10.98
N GLU A 39 51.42 -11.37 10.00
CA GLU A 39 50.08 -10.88 9.67
C GLU A 39 49.20 -12.02 9.13
N ARG A 40 49.70 -12.80 8.16
CA ARG A 40 48.94 -13.94 7.61
C ARG A 40 48.73 -15.05 8.64
N ALA A 41 49.73 -15.33 9.47
CA ALA A 41 49.58 -16.29 10.58
C ALA A 41 48.55 -15.80 11.61
N LYS A 42 48.56 -14.50 11.95
CA LYS A 42 47.57 -13.88 12.85
C LYS A 42 46.15 -14.02 12.28
N MET A 43 45.95 -13.74 11.00
CA MET A 43 44.65 -13.87 10.33
C MET A 43 44.12 -15.32 10.41
N LEU A 44 44.97 -16.32 10.17
CA LEU A 44 44.57 -17.73 10.30
C LEU A 44 44.19 -18.12 11.73
N CYS A 45 44.89 -17.57 12.74
CA CYS A 45 44.52 -17.75 14.15
C CYS A 45 43.19 -17.08 14.48
N GLU A 46 42.94 -15.86 13.99
CA GLU A 46 41.67 -15.15 14.14
C GLU A 46 40.54 -15.93 13.49
N LEU A 47 40.74 -16.45 12.27
CA LEU A 47 39.77 -17.27 11.55
C LEU A 47 39.42 -18.54 12.34
N LYS A 48 40.43 -19.20 12.93
CA LYS A 48 40.26 -20.40 13.77
C LYS A 48 39.53 -20.10 15.08
N SER A 49 39.61 -18.87 15.58
CA SER A 49 38.95 -18.46 16.84
C SER A 49 37.47 -18.13 16.67
N LEU A 50 36.96 -17.99 15.44
CA LEU A 50 35.57 -17.68 15.18
C LEU A 50 34.67 -18.86 15.59
N ASN A 51 33.59 -18.55 16.32
CA ASN A 51 32.58 -19.51 16.74
C ASN A 51 31.20 -18.87 16.71
N HIS A 52 30.29 -19.41 15.91
CA HIS A 52 28.93 -18.91 15.75
C HIS A 52 27.98 -20.02 15.33
N GLU A 53 26.72 -19.97 15.75
CA GLU A 53 25.71 -21.01 15.44
C GLU A 53 25.53 -21.25 13.94
N ASN A 54 25.64 -20.19 13.13
CA ASN A 54 25.48 -20.21 11.67
C ASN A 54 26.80 -20.24 10.88
N LEU A 55 27.93 -20.58 11.51
CA LEU A 55 29.21 -20.80 10.82
C LEU A 55 29.73 -22.22 11.11
N THR A 56 30.48 -22.80 10.17
CA THR A 56 31.33 -23.98 10.46
C THR A 56 32.62 -23.53 11.13
N ASN A 57 33.30 -24.42 11.86
CA ASN A 57 34.59 -24.07 12.46
C ASN A 57 35.71 -24.30 11.45
N PHE A 58 36.57 -23.30 11.28
CA PHE A 58 37.82 -23.43 10.55
C PHE A 58 38.83 -24.25 11.38
N LEU A 59 39.21 -25.42 10.89
CA LEU A 59 40.07 -26.36 11.63
C LEU A 59 41.56 -26.04 11.43
N GLY A 60 41.90 -25.58 10.22
CA GLY A 60 43.24 -25.13 9.87
C GLY A 60 43.60 -25.33 8.40
N ILE A 61 44.90 -25.25 8.13
CA ILE A 61 45.49 -25.55 6.83
C ILE A 61 46.55 -26.64 6.95
N CYS A 62 46.77 -27.38 5.87
CA CYS A 62 47.94 -28.24 5.69
C CYS A 62 48.72 -27.73 4.48
N HIS A 63 50.03 -27.49 4.64
CA HIS A 63 50.90 -26.88 3.64
C HIS A 63 52.34 -27.38 3.82
N ASN A 64 53.17 -27.27 2.78
CA ASN A 64 54.60 -27.65 2.77
C ASN A 64 54.93 -29.13 3.09
N GLU A 65 53.94 -29.99 3.33
CA GLU A 65 54.18 -31.43 3.56
C GLU A 65 54.21 -32.23 2.25
N THR A 66 53.41 -31.82 1.27
CA THR A 66 53.28 -32.44 -0.05
C THR A 66 53.15 -31.36 -1.14
N ASP A 67 52.90 -31.75 -2.38
CA ASP A 67 52.50 -30.83 -3.46
C ASP A 67 51.04 -30.36 -3.35
N ARG A 68 50.40 -30.58 -2.20
CA ARG A 68 49.01 -30.21 -1.94
C ARG A 68 48.90 -29.22 -0.79
N PHE A 69 47.99 -28.28 -0.97
CA PHE A 69 47.58 -27.31 0.04
C PHE A 69 46.12 -27.55 0.38
N TYR A 70 45.83 -27.74 1.67
CA TYR A 70 44.49 -28.00 2.17
C TYR A 70 44.03 -26.85 3.06
N THR A 71 42.78 -26.45 2.87
CA THR A 71 42.03 -25.60 3.82
C THR A 71 40.87 -26.40 4.36
N ILE A 72 40.76 -26.52 5.68
CA ILE A 72 39.89 -27.51 6.31
C ILE A 72 38.86 -26.83 7.22
N TYR A 73 37.59 -27.16 7.01
CA TYR A 73 36.45 -26.74 7.85
C TYR A 73 35.74 -27.95 8.43
N THR A 74 34.96 -27.74 9.48
CA THR A 74 34.15 -28.81 10.09
C THR A 74 33.14 -29.36 9.10
N LEU A 75 33.11 -30.69 8.96
CA LEU A 75 32.18 -31.38 8.09
C LEU A 75 30.74 -31.27 8.62
N VAL A 76 29.79 -30.94 7.74
CA VAL A 76 28.34 -30.96 8.03
C VAL A 76 27.67 -32.02 7.15
N GLU A 77 26.96 -32.96 7.77
CA GLU A 77 26.58 -34.25 7.15
C GLU A 77 25.28 -34.23 6.31
N ARG A 78 24.39 -33.22 6.43
CA ARG A 78 23.06 -33.24 5.76
C ARG A 78 23.10 -32.82 4.29
N ALA A 79 22.95 -31.55 3.92
CA ALA A 79 23.02 -31.13 2.50
C ALA A 79 23.39 -29.66 2.40
N SER A 80 23.80 -29.22 1.21
CA SER A 80 23.87 -27.79 0.92
C SER A 80 22.47 -27.23 0.71
N LEU A 81 22.30 -25.92 0.88
CA LEU A 81 21.03 -25.26 0.59
C LEU A 81 20.66 -25.41 -0.89
N GLU A 82 21.65 -25.49 -1.78
CA GLU A 82 21.45 -25.78 -3.21
C GLU A 82 20.67 -27.08 -3.44
N ASP A 83 21.06 -28.15 -2.73
CA ASP A 83 20.46 -29.49 -2.83
C ASP A 83 18.98 -29.51 -2.43
N PHE A 84 18.54 -28.60 -1.55
CA PHE A 84 17.15 -28.47 -1.14
C PHE A 84 16.37 -27.50 -2.03
N ILE A 85 16.98 -26.38 -2.44
CA ILE A 85 16.31 -25.36 -3.25
C ILE A 85 15.90 -25.91 -4.61
N PHE A 86 16.79 -26.64 -5.28
CA PHE A 86 16.54 -27.19 -6.62
C PHE A 86 15.87 -28.58 -6.62
N ASP A 87 15.54 -29.12 -5.45
CA ASP A 87 14.74 -30.32 -5.36
C ASP A 87 13.25 -30.03 -5.53
N GLN A 88 12.69 -30.48 -6.64
CA GLN A 88 11.27 -30.30 -6.95
C GLN A 88 10.35 -31.04 -5.96
N ASP A 89 10.84 -32.14 -5.36
CA ASP A 89 10.06 -32.92 -4.41
C ASP A 89 10.10 -32.30 -2.99
N PHE A 90 11.12 -31.50 -2.68
CA PHE A 90 11.23 -30.87 -1.36
C PHE A 90 10.24 -29.70 -1.21
N ASN A 91 9.37 -29.78 -0.21
CA ASN A 91 8.43 -28.70 0.10
C ASN A 91 9.11 -27.54 0.85
N MET A 92 9.59 -26.54 0.09
CA MET A 92 10.20 -25.31 0.62
C MET A 92 9.13 -24.23 0.83
N ASP A 93 8.45 -24.28 1.97
CA ASP A 93 7.45 -23.28 2.35
C ASP A 93 8.08 -21.94 2.79
N ALA A 94 7.24 -20.94 3.05
CA ALA A 94 7.71 -19.61 3.46
C ALA A 94 8.47 -19.63 4.81
N THR A 95 8.14 -20.56 5.70
CA THR A 95 8.76 -20.69 7.02
C THR A 95 10.21 -21.17 6.87
N PHE A 96 10.45 -22.21 6.08
CA PHE A 96 11.81 -22.70 5.79
C PHE A 96 12.63 -21.63 5.06
N LYS A 97 12.06 -20.96 4.06
CA LYS A 97 12.74 -19.86 3.35
C LYS A 97 13.17 -18.77 4.34
N SER A 98 12.27 -18.32 5.20
CA SER A 98 12.56 -17.27 6.18
C SER A 98 13.63 -17.70 7.19
N ALA A 99 13.58 -18.95 7.67
CA ALA A 99 14.57 -19.50 8.60
C ALA A 99 15.98 -19.49 7.99
N PHE A 100 16.16 -20.02 6.77
CA PHE A 100 17.46 -20.04 6.12
C PHE A 100 17.99 -18.65 5.78
N ILE A 101 17.13 -17.75 5.31
CA ILE A 101 17.50 -16.35 5.06
C ILE A 101 18.01 -15.70 6.36
N LYS A 102 17.32 -15.92 7.48
CA LYS A 102 17.70 -15.39 8.79
C LYS A 102 19.04 -15.94 9.27
N ASP A 103 19.28 -17.24 9.11
CA ASP A 103 20.54 -17.88 9.47
C ASP A 103 21.73 -17.33 8.66
N ILE A 104 21.56 -17.14 7.35
CA ILE A 104 22.58 -16.51 6.49
C ILE A 104 22.87 -15.08 6.97
N ILE A 105 21.83 -14.28 7.22
CA ILE A 105 21.98 -12.88 7.69
C ILE A 105 22.74 -12.85 9.03
N LYS A 106 22.38 -13.69 9.99
CA LYS A 106 23.05 -13.75 11.30
C LYS A 106 24.53 -14.08 11.15
N GLY A 107 24.86 -15.12 10.38
CA GLY A 107 26.24 -15.52 10.18
C GLY A 107 27.06 -14.48 9.41
N LEU A 108 26.47 -13.82 8.40
CA LEU A 108 27.14 -12.74 7.67
C LEU A 108 27.39 -11.53 8.57
N LEU A 109 26.39 -11.13 9.36
CA LEU A 109 26.51 -10.02 10.30
C LEU A 109 27.62 -10.27 11.34
N TYR A 110 27.70 -11.50 11.85
CA TYR A 110 28.78 -11.89 12.76
C TYR A 110 30.15 -11.79 12.06
N LEU A 111 30.26 -12.33 10.85
CA LEU A 111 31.52 -12.39 10.12
C LEU A 111 32.01 -11.00 9.67
N HIS A 112 31.11 -10.13 9.22
CA HIS A 112 31.43 -8.74 8.84
C HIS A 112 31.89 -7.90 10.03
N LYS A 113 31.46 -8.23 11.25
CA LYS A 113 31.92 -7.59 12.49
C LYS A 113 33.20 -8.22 13.06
N SER A 114 33.57 -9.40 12.56
CA SER A 114 34.78 -10.09 13.00
C SER A 114 36.04 -9.48 12.37
N PRO A 115 37.24 -9.78 12.90
CA PRO A 115 38.51 -9.34 12.29
C PRO A 115 38.72 -9.82 10.83
N ILE A 116 38.03 -10.90 10.42
CA ILE A 116 38.09 -11.43 9.06
C ILE A 116 37.31 -10.54 8.09
N GLY A 117 36.17 -9.99 8.53
CA GLY A 117 35.41 -8.96 7.83
C GLY A 117 34.59 -9.41 6.61
N TYR A 118 34.75 -10.63 6.09
CA TYR A 118 34.01 -11.10 4.91
C TYR A 118 33.92 -12.63 4.82
N HIS A 119 32.97 -13.14 4.04
CA HIS A 119 32.86 -14.55 3.64
C HIS A 119 33.67 -14.82 2.37
N GLY A 120 33.45 -14.06 1.30
CA GLY A 120 34.22 -14.07 0.05
C GLY A 120 33.98 -15.25 -0.89
N MET A 121 33.15 -16.22 -0.50
CA MET A 121 32.76 -17.40 -1.30
C MET A 121 31.31 -17.80 -1.04
N LEU A 122 30.46 -16.85 -0.65
CA LEU A 122 29.08 -17.12 -0.30
C LEU A 122 28.31 -17.62 -1.54
N SER A 123 27.62 -18.74 -1.39
CA SER A 123 26.76 -19.35 -2.41
C SER A 123 25.82 -20.35 -1.75
N LEU A 124 24.83 -20.86 -2.48
CA LEU A 124 23.96 -21.93 -1.97
C LEU A 124 24.74 -23.20 -1.63
N LYS A 125 25.88 -23.47 -2.29
CA LYS A 125 26.75 -24.62 -2.02
C LYS A 125 27.54 -24.49 -0.72
N THR A 126 27.93 -23.27 -0.36
CA THR A 126 28.69 -22.99 0.87
C THR A 126 27.79 -22.74 2.08
N CYS A 127 26.46 -22.72 1.88
CA CYS A 127 25.47 -22.75 2.94
C CYS A 127 25.06 -24.21 3.21
N LEU A 128 25.52 -24.78 4.31
CA LEU A 128 25.25 -26.17 4.69
C LEU A 128 24.16 -26.25 5.74
N ILE A 129 23.34 -27.28 5.73
CA ILE A 129 22.30 -27.51 6.74
C ILE A 129 22.76 -28.65 7.64
N ASP A 130 22.61 -28.52 8.94
CA ASP A 130 22.97 -29.57 9.90
C ASP A 130 21.79 -30.51 10.24
N SER A 131 22.00 -31.44 11.19
CA SER A 131 20.95 -32.37 11.62
C SER A 131 19.73 -31.67 12.24
N ASN A 132 19.94 -30.50 12.84
CA ASN A 132 18.94 -29.69 13.55
C ASN A 132 18.26 -28.65 12.65
N TRP A 133 18.47 -28.72 11.33
CA TRP A 133 17.95 -27.75 10.36
C TRP A 133 18.48 -26.33 10.54
N VAL A 134 19.65 -26.18 11.17
CA VAL A 134 20.34 -24.89 11.26
C VAL A 134 21.29 -24.76 10.08
N LEU A 135 21.23 -23.61 9.39
CA LEU A 135 22.15 -23.32 8.30
C LEU A 135 23.49 -22.80 8.86
N LYS A 136 24.57 -23.38 8.38
CA LYS A 136 25.97 -23.07 8.69
C LYS A 136 26.74 -22.74 7.42
N MET A 137 27.33 -21.55 7.37
CA MET A 137 28.19 -21.15 6.25
C MET A 137 29.61 -21.73 6.42
N THR A 138 30.18 -22.26 5.34
CA THR A 138 31.52 -22.86 5.28
C THR A 138 32.41 -22.13 4.26
N CYS A 139 33.70 -22.44 4.20
CA CYS A 139 34.65 -21.84 3.24
C CYS A 139 34.73 -20.30 3.29
N PHE A 140 34.48 -19.70 4.46
CA PHE A 140 34.51 -18.26 4.65
C PHE A 140 35.92 -17.74 5.00
N GLY A 141 36.25 -16.53 4.57
CA GLY A 141 37.46 -15.80 5.02
C GLY A 141 38.78 -16.22 4.38
N ILE A 142 38.76 -17.12 3.39
CA ILE A 142 39.98 -17.64 2.73
C ILE A 142 40.15 -17.19 1.28
N SER A 143 39.16 -16.54 0.68
CA SER A 143 39.17 -16.21 -0.76
C SER A 143 40.30 -15.27 -1.14
N THR A 144 40.56 -14.23 -0.34
CA THR A 144 41.68 -13.29 -0.59
C THR A 144 43.04 -13.98 -0.41
N LEU A 145 43.17 -14.89 0.57
CA LEU A 145 44.38 -15.70 0.72
C LEU A 145 44.63 -16.57 -0.52
N PHE A 146 43.59 -17.21 -1.07
CA PHE A 146 43.70 -17.96 -2.31
C PHE A 146 44.06 -17.06 -3.49
N TYR A 147 43.41 -15.90 -3.63
CA TYR A 147 43.69 -14.94 -4.69
C TYR A 147 45.18 -14.57 -4.71
N GLU A 148 45.73 -14.15 -3.57
CA GLU A 148 47.14 -13.75 -3.44
C GLU A 148 48.10 -14.91 -3.74
N LEU A 149 47.89 -16.07 -3.12
CA LEU A 149 48.80 -17.21 -3.30
C LEU A 149 48.75 -17.80 -4.72
N ILE A 150 47.60 -17.73 -5.40
CA ILE A 150 47.49 -18.15 -6.80
C ILE A 150 48.14 -17.11 -7.72
N LYS A 151 47.91 -15.82 -7.47
CA LYS A 151 48.50 -14.72 -8.24
C LYS A 151 50.02 -14.74 -8.19
N ASP A 152 50.59 -15.04 -7.02
CA ASP A 152 52.04 -15.16 -6.82
C ASP A 152 52.60 -16.56 -7.20
N GLU A 153 51.73 -17.41 -7.76
CA GLU A 153 52.00 -18.77 -8.23
C GLU A 153 52.52 -19.74 -7.15
N TYR A 154 52.25 -19.48 -5.87
CA TYR A 154 52.47 -20.47 -4.81
C TYR A 154 51.47 -21.61 -4.92
N LEU A 155 50.24 -21.32 -5.33
CA LEU A 155 49.14 -22.26 -5.47
C LEU A 155 48.59 -22.28 -6.90
N LYS A 156 48.00 -23.41 -7.31
CA LYS A 156 47.20 -23.56 -8.53
C LYS A 156 45.95 -24.37 -8.25
N THR A 157 44.84 -24.07 -8.92
CA THR A 157 43.63 -24.89 -8.82
C THR A 157 43.88 -26.27 -9.44
N MET A 158 43.39 -27.31 -8.77
CA MET A 158 43.48 -28.69 -9.28
C MET A 158 42.54 -28.90 -10.46
N GLU A 159 41.36 -28.27 -10.39
CA GLU A 159 40.29 -28.35 -11.38
C GLU A 159 39.90 -26.96 -11.86
N ILE A 160 39.17 -26.91 -12.98
CA ILE A 160 38.59 -25.66 -13.48
C ILE A 160 37.43 -25.27 -12.57
N ILE A 161 37.49 -24.06 -12.02
CA ILE A 161 36.39 -23.50 -11.22
C ILE A 161 35.20 -23.27 -12.15
N SER A 162 34.05 -23.83 -11.80
CA SER A 162 32.81 -23.71 -12.60
C SER A 162 32.41 -22.25 -12.83
N HIS A 163 31.91 -21.93 -14.03
CA HIS A 163 31.33 -20.61 -14.32
C HIS A 163 30.21 -20.23 -13.35
N LYS A 164 29.46 -21.22 -12.81
CA LYS A 164 28.41 -20.98 -11.82
C LYS A 164 28.92 -20.33 -10.53
N TYR A 165 30.18 -20.58 -10.16
CA TYR A 165 30.79 -19.93 -9.01
C TYR A 165 30.87 -18.40 -9.23
N TYR A 166 31.37 -17.98 -10.39
CA TYR A 166 31.61 -16.57 -10.69
C TYR A 166 30.32 -15.75 -10.87
N ILE A 167 29.23 -16.38 -11.29
CA ILE A 167 27.90 -15.73 -11.37
C ILE A 167 27.44 -15.23 -10.01
N ASN A 168 27.86 -15.90 -8.93
CA ASN A 168 27.49 -15.51 -7.56
C ASN A 168 28.42 -14.42 -7.00
N ILE A 169 29.45 -13.99 -7.72
CA ILE A 169 30.42 -13.00 -7.27
C ILE A 169 30.09 -11.64 -7.86
N ALA A 170 30.26 -10.60 -7.05
CA ALA A 170 30.03 -9.22 -7.48
C ALA A 170 30.89 -8.87 -8.71
N PRO A 171 30.33 -8.27 -9.77
CA PRO A 171 31.04 -8.00 -11.02
C PRO A 171 32.36 -7.24 -10.85
N GLU A 172 32.42 -6.30 -9.91
CA GLU A 172 33.60 -5.48 -9.60
C GLU A 172 34.76 -6.31 -9.02
N LEU A 173 34.48 -7.46 -8.40
CA LEU A 173 35.51 -8.36 -7.86
C LEU A 173 36.07 -9.30 -8.93
N LEU A 174 35.45 -9.37 -10.10
CA LEU A 174 35.89 -10.21 -11.22
C LEU A 174 36.90 -9.51 -12.13
N GLU A 175 37.12 -8.21 -11.94
CA GLU A 175 38.08 -7.44 -12.74
C GLU A 175 39.51 -7.99 -12.57
N GLY A 176 40.17 -8.32 -13.69
CA GLY A 176 41.51 -8.90 -13.68
C GLY A 176 41.61 -10.34 -13.13
N VAL A 177 40.48 -11.00 -12.81
CA VAL A 177 40.46 -12.40 -12.35
C VAL A 177 40.45 -13.34 -13.54
N GLN A 178 41.36 -14.32 -13.55
CA GLN A 178 41.33 -15.39 -14.55
C GLN A 178 40.22 -16.40 -14.23
N ILE A 179 39.08 -16.24 -14.91
CA ILE A 179 37.92 -17.15 -14.79
C ILE A 179 38.33 -18.59 -15.05
N GLY A 180 37.84 -19.48 -14.20
CA GLY A 180 38.17 -20.90 -14.18
C GLY A 180 39.44 -21.27 -13.40
N ARG A 181 40.30 -20.30 -13.05
CA ARG A 181 41.62 -20.58 -12.44
C ARG A 181 41.93 -19.82 -11.16
N MET A 182 41.19 -18.75 -10.86
CA MET A 182 41.45 -17.89 -9.71
C MET A 182 40.18 -17.68 -8.88
N TYR A 183 40.34 -17.70 -7.55
CA TYR A 183 39.27 -17.25 -6.65
C TYR A 183 39.36 -15.72 -6.53
N PRO A 184 38.27 -14.97 -6.77
CA PRO A 184 38.21 -13.53 -6.53
C PRO A 184 38.47 -13.17 -5.05
N PRO A 185 39.04 -11.99 -4.75
CA PRO A 185 39.19 -11.52 -3.38
C PRO A 185 37.81 -11.26 -2.74
N GLY A 186 37.73 -11.40 -1.41
CA GLY A 186 36.49 -11.20 -0.66
C GLY A 186 36.37 -9.79 -0.08
N THR A 187 35.14 -9.25 -0.07
CA THR A 187 34.79 -7.96 0.57
C THR A 187 33.40 -8.04 1.21
N PRO A 188 33.10 -7.19 2.22
CA PRO A 188 31.76 -7.13 2.80
C PRO A 188 30.68 -6.84 1.75
N SER A 189 30.92 -5.86 0.86
CA SER A 189 29.98 -5.50 -0.21
C SER A 189 29.79 -6.63 -1.23
N GLY A 190 30.87 -7.37 -1.54
CA GLY A 190 30.81 -8.56 -2.38
C GLY A 190 29.91 -9.64 -1.81
N ASP A 191 29.97 -9.87 -0.49
CA ASP A 191 29.07 -10.81 0.18
C ASP A 191 27.60 -10.38 0.10
N ILE A 192 27.31 -9.07 0.13
CA ILE A 192 25.93 -8.58 -0.02
C ILE A 192 25.39 -8.88 -1.42
N TYR A 193 26.23 -8.74 -2.46
CA TYR A 193 25.86 -9.17 -3.81
C TYR A 193 25.59 -10.68 -3.85
N SER A 194 26.52 -11.50 -3.35
CA SER A 194 26.37 -12.96 -3.30
C SER A 194 25.14 -13.39 -2.49
N PHE A 195 24.81 -12.66 -1.43
CA PHE A 195 23.59 -12.87 -0.65
C PHE A 195 22.34 -12.54 -1.46
N GLY A 196 22.35 -11.46 -2.26
CA GLY A 196 21.27 -11.14 -3.20
C GLY A 196 21.02 -12.27 -4.21
N MET A 197 22.09 -12.88 -4.72
CA MET A 197 22.01 -14.04 -5.63
C MET A 197 21.41 -15.27 -4.94
N ALA A 198 21.86 -15.58 -3.71
CA ALA A 198 21.29 -16.64 -2.90
C ALA A 198 19.81 -16.37 -2.58
N LEU A 199 19.45 -15.14 -2.21
CA LEU A 199 18.09 -14.72 -1.89
C LEU A 199 17.15 -14.89 -3.10
N PHE A 200 17.60 -14.48 -4.30
CA PHE A 200 16.85 -14.69 -5.53
C PHE A 200 16.52 -16.18 -5.71
N SER A 201 17.51 -17.06 -5.59
CA SER A 201 17.30 -18.49 -5.75
C SER A 201 16.44 -19.10 -4.63
N ILE A 202 16.52 -18.60 -3.40
CA ILE A 202 15.65 -19.06 -2.30
C ILE A 202 14.18 -18.70 -2.57
N ILE A 203 13.94 -17.47 -3.03
CA ILE A 203 12.58 -16.97 -3.28
C ILE A 203 11.96 -17.69 -4.49
N TYR A 204 12.66 -17.68 -5.62
CA TYR A 204 12.15 -18.14 -6.91
C TYR A 204 12.43 -19.61 -7.24
N ARG A 205 13.27 -20.28 -6.43
CA ARG A 205 13.67 -21.69 -6.62
C ARG A 205 14.26 -21.98 -8.01
N CYS A 206 15.05 -21.05 -8.53
CA CYS A 206 15.70 -21.15 -9.83
C CYS A 206 17.11 -20.52 -9.80
N GLU A 207 17.93 -20.82 -10.80
CA GLU A 207 19.27 -20.22 -10.89
C GLU A 207 19.17 -18.75 -11.31
N PRO A 208 20.01 -17.84 -10.78
CA PRO A 208 20.08 -16.49 -11.27
C PRO A 208 20.47 -16.50 -12.76
N PHE A 209 19.82 -15.66 -13.57
CA PHE A 209 20.02 -15.55 -15.02
C PHE A 209 19.67 -16.79 -15.87
N GLU A 210 19.04 -17.83 -15.31
CA GLU A 210 18.68 -19.07 -16.03
C GLU A 210 17.93 -18.81 -17.35
N LYS A 211 16.95 -17.90 -17.32
CA LYS A 211 16.10 -17.57 -18.49
C LYS A 211 16.81 -16.78 -19.58
N THR A 212 17.97 -16.19 -19.30
CA THR A 212 18.60 -15.25 -20.22
C THR A 212 19.78 -15.82 -21.00
N ARG A 213 20.11 -17.12 -20.80
CA ARG A 213 21.18 -17.85 -21.49
C ARG A 213 22.44 -17.00 -21.64
N LEU A 214 23.28 -16.98 -20.59
CA LEU A 214 24.65 -16.44 -20.68
C LEU A 214 25.30 -16.96 -21.96
N ALA A 215 25.60 -16.07 -22.90
CA ALA A 215 26.19 -16.47 -24.16
C ALA A 215 27.61 -16.99 -23.88
N MET A 216 27.99 -18.15 -24.40
CA MET A 216 29.35 -18.70 -24.22
C MET A 216 30.46 -17.82 -24.85
N LYS A 217 30.13 -16.70 -25.49
CA LYS A 217 31.07 -15.75 -26.11
C LYS A 217 30.96 -14.37 -25.46
N GLY A 218 32.08 -13.84 -24.98
CA GLY A 218 32.21 -12.50 -24.39
C GLY A 218 32.77 -12.51 -22.96
N ASN A 219 33.14 -11.34 -22.45
CA ASN A 219 33.54 -11.16 -21.06
C ASN A 219 32.33 -11.37 -20.12
N LEU A 220 32.46 -12.24 -19.13
CA LEU A 220 31.39 -12.58 -18.19
C LEU A 220 30.86 -11.35 -17.44
N VAL A 221 31.78 -10.43 -17.07
CA VAL A 221 31.45 -9.20 -16.36
C VAL A 221 30.49 -8.33 -17.18
N ASP A 222 30.82 -8.09 -18.45
CA ASP A 222 29.99 -7.30 -19.37
C ASP A 222 28.60 -7.92 -19.57
N GLN A 223 28.52 -9.25 -19.57
CA GLN A 223 27.24 -9.97 -19.67
C GLN A 223 26.40 -9.79 -18.41
N MET A 224 27.00 -9.89 -17.22
CA MET A 224 26.30 -9.67 -15.95
C MET A 224 25.81 -8.23 -15.81
N ILE A 225 26.62 -7.24 -16.21
CA ILE A 225 26.24 -5.82 -16.18
C ILE A 225 25.02 -5.56 -17.07
N LYS A 226 25.06 -5.98 -18.35
CA LYS A 226 23.94 -5.81 -19.29
C LYS A 226 22.64 -6.44 -18.78
N MET A 227 22.76 -7.58 -18.09
CA MET A 227 21.61 -8.27 -17.53
C MET A 227 21.02 -7.55 -16.33
N ASN A 228 21.85 -7.08 -15.41
CA ASN A 228 21.41 -6.29 -14.26
C ASN A 228 20.73 -5.00 -14.70
N GLU A 229 21.26 -4.31 -15.72
CA GLU A 229 20.63 -3.12 -16.31
C GLU A 229 19.24 -3.42 -16.86
N LYS A 230 19.08 -4.53 -17.61
CA LYS A 230 17.78 -4.95 -18.15
C LYS A 230 16.75 -5.26 -17.05
N TYR A 231 17.19 -5.90 -15.97
CA TYR A 231 16.32 -6.16 -14.82
C TYR A 231 15.91 -4.87 -14.10
N ALA A 232 16.86 -3.96 -13.87
CA ALA A 232 16.60 -2.66 -13.24
C ALA A 232 15.56 -1.85 -14.04
N GLN A 233 15.73 -1.74 -15.36
CA GLN A 233 14.79 -1.04 -16.24
C GLN A 233 13.39 -1.65 -16.20
N ASN A 234 13.29 -2.99 -16.23
CA ASN A 234 11.97 -3.64 -16.15
C ASN A 234 11.30 -3.43 -14.79
N LEU A 235 12.08 -3.40 -13.70
CA LEU A 235 11.55 -3.13 -12.37
C LEU A 235 11.03 -1.70 -12.25
N GLU A 236 11.79 -0.72 -12.73
CA GLU A 236 11.38 0.69 -12.78
C GLU A 236 10.07 0.87 -13.55
N ARG A 237 9.94 0.20 -14.71
CA ARG A 237 8.70 0.21 -15.50
C ARG A 237 7.50 -0.31 -14.71
N ILE A 238 7.66 -1.44 -14.01
CA ILE A 238 6.58 -2.04 -13.20
C ILE A 238 6.19 -1.12 -12.03
N VAL A 239 7.19 -0.49 -11.38
CA VAL A 239 6.94 0.44 -10.27
C VAL A 239 6.17 1.67 -10.77
N ALA A 240 6.57 2.25 -11.91
CA ALA A 240 5.88 3.38 -12.51
C ALA A 240 4.42 3.05 -12.84
N GLU A 241 4.17 1.90 -13.47
CA GLU A 241 2.83 1.44 -13.84
C GLU A 241 1.92 1.28 -12.61
N ARG A 242 2.42 0.62 -11.55
CA ARG A 242 1.65 0.46 -10.30
C ARG A 242 1.42 1.79 -9.58
N THR A 243 2.38 2.69 -9.61
CA THR A 243 2.26 4.01 -8.98
C THR A 243 1.18 4.84 -9.67
N SER A 244 1.10 4.79 -11.00
CA SER A 244 0.04 5.46 -11.77
C SER A 244 -1.35 4.96 -11.39
N LEU A 245 -1.54 3.63 -11.36
CA LEU A 245 -2.82 3.02 -10.99
C LEU A 245 -3.26 3.37 -9.56
N LEU A 246 -2.31 3.49 -8.63
CA LEU A 246 -2.60 3.91 -7.26
C LEU A 246 -3.08 5.36 -7.20
N ILE A 247 -2.45 6.27 -7.97
CA ILE A 247 -2.86 7.68 -8.04
C ILE A 247 -4.27 7.79 -8.61
N GLU A 248 -4.57 7.11 -9.72
CA GLU A 248 -5.91 7.11 -10.33
C GLU A 248 -6.99 6.59 -9.37
N ALA A 249 -6.72 5.48 -8.67
CA ALA A 249 -7.63 4.91 -7.69
C ALA A 249 -7.84 5.85 -6.48
N GLN A 250 -6.79 6.53 -6.03
CA GLN A 250 -6.87 7.51 -4.95
C GLN A 250 -7.73 8.72 -5.38
N GLU A 251 -7.50 9.27 -6.57
CA GLU A 251 -8.29 10.39 -7.10
C GLU A 251 -9.77 10.05 -7.26
N GLN A 252 -10.09 8.83 -7.67
CA GLN A 252 -11.48 8.37 -7.76
C GLN A 252 -12.13 8.26 -6.38
N THR A 253 -11.42 7.68 -5.41
CA THR A 253 -11.89 7.56 -4.02
C THR A 253 -12.11 8.95 -3.41
N ASP A 254 -11.18 9.87 -3.67
CA ASP A 254 -11.21 11.23 -3.17
C ASP A 254 -12.38 12.05 -3.72
N ARG A 255 -12.72 11.86 -5.01
CA ARG A 255 -13.89 12.48 -5.64
C ARG A 255 -15.19 11.98 -5.01
N LEU A 256 -15.36 10.66 -4.91
CA LEU A 256 -16.56 10.06 -4.33
C LEU A 256 -16.78 10.49 -2.87
N LEU A 257 -15.71 10.62 -2.08
CA LEU A 257 -15.81 11.07 -0.70
C LEU A 257 -16.32 12.53 -0.61
N CYS A 258 -15.85 13.41 -1.49
CA CYS A 258 -16.29 14.81 -1.57
C CYS A 258 -17.73 14.95 -2.10
N GLU A 259 -18.22 13.98 -2.88
CA GLU A 259 -19.63 13.94 -3.30
C GLU A 259 -20.56 13.49 -2.15
N MET A 260 -20.08 12.61 -1.26
CA MET A 260 -20.87 12.07 -0.15
C MET A 260 -20.93 12.96 1.08
N LEU A 261 -19.94 13.83 1.30
CA LEU A 261 -19.76 14.59 2.53
C LEU A 261 -19.40 16.05 2.25
N PRO A 262 -19.73 16.98 3.17
CA PRO A 262 -19.25 18.36 3.05
C PRO A 262 -17.72 18.44 2.92
N PRO A 263 -17.15 19.36 2.12
CA PRO A 263 -15.71 19.42 1.85
C PRO A 263 -14.82 19.48 3.10
N THR A 264 -15.24 20.23 4.12
CA THR A 264 -14.51 20.35 5.39
C THR A 264 -14.49 19.05 6.18
N ILE A 265 -15.59 18.28 6.14
CA ILE A 265 -15.73 16.98 6.81
C ILE A 265 -14.95 15.90 6.05
N ALA A 266 -15.00 15.91 4.71
CA ALA A 266 -14.22 15.02 3.87
C ALA A 266 -12.71 15.21 4.10
N ALA A 267 -12.24 16.46 4.21
CA ALA A 267 -10.83 16.76 4.51
C ALA A 267 -10.38 16.26 5.89
N GLN A 268 -11.23 16.35 6.91
CA GLN A 268 -10.95 15.79 8.24
C GLN A 268 -10.82 14.26 8.20
N LEU A 269 -11.72 13.57 7.49
CA LEU A 269 -11.62 12.11 7.34
C LEU A 269 -10.37 11.70 6.54
N LYS A 270 -10.02 12.43 5.48
CA LYS A 270 -8.80 12.19 4.69
C LYS A 270 -7.52 12.34 5.51
N SER A 271 -7.52 13.23 6.50
CA SER A 271 -6.39 13.44 7.42
C SER A 271 -6.38 12.45 8.60
N GLY A 272 -7.32 11.49 8.65
CA GLY A 272 -7.42 10.51 9.73
C GLY A 272 -7.94 11.11 11.04
N LEU A 273 -8.49 12.33 11.02
CA LEU A 273 -9.05 12.98 12.20
C LEU A 273 -10.48 12.49 12.46
N PRO A 274 -10.86 12.22 13.72
CA PRO A 274 -12.23 11.87 14.05
C PRO A 274 -13.15 13.08 13.86
N VAL A 275 -14.30 12.86 13.23
CA VAL A 275 -15.34 13.90 13.08
C VAL A 275 -16.25 13.87 14.31
N ILE A 276 -16.10 14.86 15.18
CA ILE A 276 -16.86 14.97 16.43
C ILE A 276 -18.22 15.62 16.14
N PRO A 277 -19.34 15.10 16.70
CA PRO A 277 -20.64 15.76 16.60
C PRO A 277 -20.60 17.19 17.13
N ARG A 278 -21.25 18.12 16.42
CA ARG A 278 -21.30 19.55 16.77
C ARG A 278 -22.73 20.02 16.96
N ASN A 279 -22.92 20.86 17.98
CA ASN A 279 -24.15 21.62 18.16
C ASN A 279 -24.03 22.97 17.45
N TYR A 280 -25.11 23.38 16.81
CA TYR A 280 -25.24 24.66 16.15
C TYR A 280 -26.43 25.40 16.76
N ASP A 281 -26.22 26.67 17.13
CA ASP A 281 -27.26 27.48 17.77
C ASP A 281 -28.34 27.92 16.78
N SER A 282 -27.97 28.12 15.51
CA SER A 282 -28.87 28.59 14.46
C SER A 282 -28.48 28.06 13.08
N VAL A 283 -29.38 27.28 12.48
CA VAL A 283 -29.27 26.71 11.13
C VAL A 283 -30.65 26.80 10.47
N THR A 284 -30.70 27.03 9.16
CA THR A 284 -31.96 26.92 8.41
C THR A 284 -32.01 25.60 7.66
N VAL A 285 -33.05 24.82 7.90
CA VAL A 285 -33.32 23.55 7.22
C VAL A 285 -34.56 23.70 6.36
N ALA A 286 -34.48 23.23 5.11
CA ALA A 286 -35.58 23.22 4.16
C ALA A 286 -35.87 21.81 3.64
N PHE A 287 -37.15 21.54 3.44
CA PHE A 287 -37.67 20.39 2.74
C PHE A 287 -38.43 20.86 1.50
N CYS A 288 -38.10 20.28 0.35
CA CYS A 288 -38.79 20.50 -0.91
C CYS A 288 -39.39 19.16 -1.38
N GLN A 289 -40.70 19.09 -1.53
CA GLN A 289 -41.40 17.88 -1.98
C GLN A 289 -42.05 18.11 -3.34
N ILE A 290 -41.86 17.17 -4.27
CA ILE A 290 -42.54 17.17 -5.57
C ILE A 290 -44.03 16.86 -5.37
N VAL A 291 -44.91 17.69 -5.90
CA VAL A 291 -46.37 17.51 -5.83
C VAL A 291 -46.83 16.48 -6.86
N ASP A 292 -47.88 15.72 -6.54
CA ASP A 292 -48.49 14.71 -7.40
C ASP A 292 -47.54 13.57 -7.83
N PHE A 293 -46.44 13.37 -7.11
CA PHE A 293 -45.45 12.32 -7.42
C PHE A 293 -46.07 10.92 -7.46
N SER A 294 -47.05 10.62 -6.59
CA SER A 294 -47.78 9.34 -6.62
C SER A 294 -48.55 9.12 -7.93
N LEU A 295 -49.05 10.19 -8.57
CA LEU A 295 -49.71 10.09 -9.87
C LEU A 295 -48.68 9.82 -10.99
N LEU A 296 -47.48 10.38 -10.87
CA LEU A 296 -46.37 10.12 -11.78
C LEU A 296 -45.92 8.66 -11.67
N MET A 297 -45.74 8.14 -10.44
CA MET A 297 -45.44 6.73 -10.21
C MET A 297 -46.50 5.78 -10.77
N ALA A 298 -47.78 6.17 -10.74
CA ALA A 298 -48.87 5.33 -11.25
C ALA A 298 -48.93 5.28 -12.79
N LYS A 299 -48.32 6.25 -13.48
CA LYS A 299 -48.38 6.40 -14.94
C LYS A 299 -47.06 6.09 -15.66
N CYS A 300 -45.93 6.13 -14.96
CA CYS A 300 -44.60 5.97 -15.53
C CYS A 300 -43.98 4.61 -15.16
N THR A 301 -43.07 4.13 -16.01
CA THR A 301 -42.25 2.95 -15.69
C THR A 301 -41.18 3.31 -14.65
N PRO A 302 -40.62 2.33 -13.91
CA PRO A 302 -39.55 2.59 -12.94
C PRO A 302 -38.36 3.37 -13.51
N ASP A 303 -37.91 3.03 -14.72
CA ASP A 303 -36.80 3.73 -15.39
C ASP A 303 -37.14 5.20 -15.69
N GLN A 304 -38.38 5.49 -16.11
CA GLN A 304 -38.86 6.85 -16.34
C GLN A 304 -38.92 7.66 -15.04
N VAL A 305 -39.38 7.04 -13.95
CA VAL A 305 -39.42 7.69 -12.62
C VAL A 305 -38.01 8.02 -12.13
N ILE A 306 -37.06 7.09 -12.27
CA ILE A 306 -35.66 7.30 -11.87
C ILE A 306 -35.02 8.40 -12.71
N SER A 307 -35.19 8.37 -14.04
CA SER A 307 -34.68 9.43 -14.93
C SER A 307 -35.26 10.79 -14.55
N PHE A 308 -36.56 10.85 -14.29
CA PHE A 308 -37.23 12.07 -13.86
C PHE A 308 -36.65 12.62 -12.54
N LEU A 309 -36.49 11.77 -11.52
CA LEU A 309 -35.92 12.20 -10.24
C LEU A 309 -34.48 12.68 -10.40
N ASN A 310 -33.67 11.98 -11.20
CA ASN A 310 -32.30 12.39 -11.49
C ASN A 310 -32.26 13.75 -12.19
N ASP A 311 -33.12 14.00 -13.16
CA ASP A 311 -33.18 15.28 -13.86
C ASP A 311 -33.62 16.42 -12.93
N VAL A 312 -34.65 16.19 -12.11
CA VAL A 312 -35.14 17.17 -11.11
C VAL A 312 -34.07 17.50 -10.09
N PHE A 313 -33.48 16.48 -9.47
CA PHE A 313 -32.49 16.69 -8.42
C PHE A 313 -31.15 17.19 -8.96
N THR A 314 -30.77 16.87 -10.20
CA THR A 314 -29.59 17.48 -10.83
C THR A 314 -29.77 19.00 -10.99
N ARG A 315 -30.97 19.48 -11.33
CA ARG A 315 -31.24 20.92 -11.40
C ARG A 315 -31.25 21.58 -10.02
N PHE A 316 -31.79 20.90 -9.01
CA PHE A 316 -31.72 21.40 -7.63
C PHE A 316 -30.28 21.46 -7.13
N ASP A 317 -29.45 20.46 -7.46
CA ASP A 317 -28.03 20.43 -7.15
C ASP A 317 -27.29 21.61 -7.81
N ILE A 318 -27.62 21.96 -9.06
CA ILE A 318 -27.06 23.15 -9.75
C ILE A 318 -27.40 24.45 -9.00
N ILE A 319 -28.64 24.60 -8.54
CA ILE A 319 -29.07 25.78 -7.76
C ILE A 319 -28.29 25.83 -6.45
N ILE A 320 -28.29 24.74 -5.69
CA ILE A 320 -27.64 24.69 -4.37
C ILE A 320 -26.14 24.96 -4.46
N ASN A 321 -25.47 24.50 -5.51
CA ASN A 321 -24.04 24.75 -5.73
C ASN A 321 -23.70 26.24 -5.95
N ARG A 322 -24.68 27.12 -6.21
CA ARG A 322 -24.49 28.58 -6.30
C ARG A 322 -24.67 29.30 -4.96
N HIS A 323 -25.16 28.59 -3.95
CA HIS A 323 -25.49 29.11 -2.63
C HIS A 323 -24.61 28.49 -1.55
N ASP A 324 -24.52 29.16 -0.40
CA ASP A 324 -23.86 28.60 0.79
C ASP A 324 -24.79 27.61 1.50
N ALA A 325 -25.02 26.46 0.87
CA ALA A 325 -25.92 25.43 1.36
C ALA A 325 -25.40 24.01 1.05
N TYR A 326 -25.83 23.05 1.87
CA TYR A 326 -25.48 21.66 1.77
C TYR A 326 -26.72 20.79 1.53
N LYS A 327 -26.64 19.93 0.52
CA LYS A 327 -27.60 18.85 0.27
C LYS A 327 -27.43 17.78 1.34
N VAL A 328 -28.42 17.64 2.21
CA VAL A 328 -28.35 16.70 3.34
C VAL A 328 -28.69 15.29 2.88
N GLU A 329 -29.88 15.12 2.32
CA GLU A 329 -30.34 13.84 1.79
C GLU A 329 -31.55 14.01 0.86
N THR A 330 -31.87 12.94 0.13
CA THR A 330 -33.13 12.78 -0.60
C THR A 330 -33.86 11.55 -0.08
N THR A 331 -35.17 11.67 0.15
CA THR A 331 -36.03 10.57 0.57
C THR A 331 -37.27 10.55 -0.31
N GLY A 332 -37.32 9.59 -1.23
CA GLY A 332 -38.38 9.50 -2.24
C GLY A 332 -38.44 10.76 -3.09
N GLU A 333 -39.58 11.44 -3.05
CA GLU A 333 -39.85 12.69 -3.75
C GLU A 333 -39.48 13.96 -2.97
N THR A 334 -38.85 13.79 -1.80
CA THR A 334 -38.47 14.89 -0.91
C THR A 334 -36.97 15.14 -0.96
N TYR A 335 -36.60 16.41 -1.14
CA TYR A 335 -35.24 16.91 -1.18
C TYR A 335 -34.97 17.76 0.06
N MET A 336 -33.92 17.44 0.82
CA MET A 336 -33.55 18.13 2.05
C MET A 336 -32.26 18.93 1.87
N VAL A 337 -32.31 20.20 2.23
CA VAL A 337 -31.17 21.14 2.15
C VAL A 337 -31.04 21.92 3.45
N ALA A 338 -29.82 22.26 3.84
CA ALA A 338 -29.55 23.09 5.00
C ALA A 338 -28.45 24.11 4.70
N SER A 339 -28.54 25.28 5.33
CA SER A 339 -27.49 26.30 5.30
C SER A 339 -27.07 26.67 6.72
N GLY A 340 -25.82 27.10 6.89
CA GLY A 340 -25.18 27.31 8.21
C GLY A 340 -24.50 26.05 8.75
N VAL A 341 -24.38 25.00 7.92
CA VAL A 341 -23.65 23.77 8.21
C VAL A 341 -22.83 23.31 7.01
N PRO A 342 -21.66 22.66 7.24
CA PRO A 342 -20.98 22.49 8.52
C PRO A 342 -20.34 23.78 9.05
N ASN A 343 -20.24 24.81 8.20
CA ASN A 343 -19.68 26.11 8.57
C ASN A 343 -20.81 27.10 8.86
N GLU A 344 -20.76 27.76 10.01
CA GLU A 344 -21.71 28.81 10.35
C GLU A 344 -21.46 30.05 9.47
N ASN A 345 -22.54 30.66 9.00
CA ASN A 345 -22.47 31.79 8.07
C ASN A 345 -23.10 33.07 8.64
N GLN A 346 -22.96 33.29 9.96
CA GLN A 346 -23.30 34.54 10.66
C GLN A 346 -24.74 35.02 10.43
N GLY A 347 -25.70 34.09 10.39
CA GLY A 347 -27.12 34.41 10.17
C GLY A 347 -27.55 34.50 8.71
N ARG A 348 -26.63 34.35 7.74
CA ARG A 348 -26.98 34.37 6.30
C ARG A 348 -27.79 33.16 5.87
N HIS A 349 -27.72 32.05 6.61
CA HIS A 349 -28.35 30.78 6.28
C HIS A 349 -29.85 30.86 5.96
N ILE A 350 -30.58 31.78 6.58
CA ILE A 350 -32.00 31.97 6.31
C ILE A 350 -32.25 32.59 4.93
N PHE A 351 -31.38 33.52 4.51
CA PHE A 351 -31.45 34.17 3.22
C PHE A 351 -31.05 33.21 2.10
N GLU A 352 -29.97 32.45 2.29
CA GLU A 352 -29.54 31.40 1.35
C GLU A 352 -30.68 30.41 1.05
N VAL A 353 -31.33 29.90 2.10
CA VAL A 353 -32.45 28.96 1.93
C VAL A 353 -33.69 29.62 1.34
N ALA A 354 -33.96 30.90 1.63
CA ALA A 354 -35.06 31.63 1.03
C ALA A 354 -34.86 31.81 -0.48
N GLU A 355 -33.65 32.18 -0.93
CA GLU A 355 -33.29 32.28 -2.35
C GLU A 355 -33.37 30.93 -3.05
N ILE A 356 -32.78 29.88 -2.46
CA ILE A 356 -32.89 28.51 -2.99
C ILE A 356 -34.36 28.11 -3.15
N ALA A 357 -35.21 28.41 -2.18
CA ALA A 357 -36.63 28.09 -2.25
C ALA A 357 -37.35 28.84 -3.38
N LEU A 358 -36.99 30.10 -3.64
CA LEU A 358 -37.52 30.89 -4.74
C LEU A 358 -37.05 30.35 -6.10
N GLU A 359 -35.75 30.09 -6.26
CA GLU A 359 -35.17 29.54 -7.49
C GLU A 359 -35.75 28.17 -7.81
N ILE A 360 -35.82 27.26 -6.82
CA ILE A 360 -36.41 25.91 -7.00
C ILE A 360 -37.88 26.00 -7.44
N ARG A 361 -38.66 26.94 -6.90
CA ARG A 361 -40.07 27.15 -7.28
C ARG A 361 -40.22 27.61 -8.73
N GLN A 362 -39.21 28.28 -9.30
CA GLN A 362 -39.20 28.76 -10.69
C GLN A 362 -38.70 27.72 -11.70
N VAL A 363 -38.28 26.53 -11.25
CA VAL A 363 -37.76 25.49 -12.16
C VAL A 363 -38.89 24.87 -12.98
N TYR A 364 -38.84 25.03 -14.29
CA TYR A 364 -39.74 24.38 -15.25
C TYR A 364 -39.13 23.10 -15.83
N PHE A 365 -39.95 22.06 -16.01
CA PHE A 365 -39.55 20.81 -16.65
C PHE A 365 -40.43 20.50 -17.85
N TYR A 366 -39.78 20.17 -18.97
CA TYR A 366 -40.43 19.46 -20.08
C TYR A 366 -40.08 17.99 -19.92
N PHE A 367 -41.00 17.22 -19.34
CA PHE A 367 -40.86 15.77 -19.30
C PHE A 367 -41.51 15.18 -20.55
N THR A 368 -40.81 14.25 -21.21
CA THR A 368 -41.18 13.58 -22.47
C THR A 368 -42.33 12.58 -22.27
N MET A 369 -43.47 13.08 -21.80
CA MET A 369 -44.71 12.35 -21.60
C MET A 369 -45.87 13.07 -22.30
N HIS A 370 -45.68 13.53 -23.54
CA HIS A 370 -46.74 14.06 -24.45
C HIS A 370 -47.84 14.98 -23.85
N THR A 371 -47.58 15.58 -22.69
CA THR A 371 -48.51 16.41 -21.92
C THR A 371 -47.67 17.43 -21.14
N GLU A 372 -48.11 18.69 -21.15
CA GLU A 372 -47.49 19.75 -20.37
C GLU A 372 -47.69 19.46 -18.87
N TRP A 373 -46.70 18.83 -18.23
CA TRP A 373 -46.72 18.68 -16.78
C TRP A 373 -45.83 19.74 -16.13
N ASN A 374 -46.46 20.74 -15.53
CA ASN A 374 -45.75 21.75 -14.75
C ASN A 374 -45.30 21.16 -13.40
N LEU A 375 -43.98 21.05 -13.21
CA LEU A 375 -43.42 20.68 -11.91
C LEU A 375 -43.91 21.68 -10.86
N ARG A 376 -44.59 21.16 -9.84
CA ARG A 376 -44.99 21.95 -8.68
C ARG A 376 -44.33 21.34 -7.46
N VAL A 377 -43.83 22.21 -6.59
CA VAL A 377 -43.15 21.81 -5.36
C VAL A 377 -43.86 22.39 -4.14
N ARG A 378 -43.78 21.70 -3.01
CA ARG A 378 -44.11 22.24 -1.69
C ARG A 378 -42.80 22.46 -0.96
N ILE A 379 -42.52 23.70 -0.59
CA ILE A 379 -41.28 24.02 0.13
C ILE A 379 -41.64 24.49 1.52
N GLY A 380 -40.98 23.92 2.53
CA GLY A 380 -41.10 24.40 3.89
C GLY A 380 -39.77 24.43 4.60
N PHE A 381 -39.52 25.50 5.34
CA PHE A 381 -38.26 25.66 6.06
C PHE A 381 -38.43 26.32 7.43
N HIS A 382 -37.44 26.06 8.28
CA HIS A 382 -37.40 26.60 9.64
C HIS A 382 -35.96 26.86 10.08
N CYS A 383 -35.81 27.88 10.91
CA CYS A 383 -34.55 28.30 11.51
C CYS A 383 -34.54 27.99 13.01
N GLY A 384 -33.50 27.34 13.50
CA GLY A 384 -33.33 27.01 14.91
C GLY A 384 -32.09 26.15 15.19
N PRO A 385 -31.88 25.73 16.45
CA PRO A 385 -30.72 24.94 16.84
C PRO A 385 -30.81 23.49 16.34
N ILE A 386 -29.66 22.88 16.06
CA ILE A 386 -29.53 21.47 15.68
C ILE A 386 -28.23 20.85 16.21
N ALA A 387 -28.18 19.52 16.26
CA ALA A 387 -26.94 18.76 16.38
C ALA A 387 -26.62 18.11 15.03
N ALA A 388 -25.36 18.12 14.60
CA ALA A 388 -24.93 17.48 13.35
C ALA A 388 -23.71 16.58 13.58
N GLY A 389 -23.57 15.53 12.77
CA GLY A 389 -22.44 14.61 12.86
C GLY A 389 -22.42 13.58 11.75
N VAL A 390 -21.29 12.88 11.60
CA VAL A 390 -21.14 11.80 10.63
C VAL A 390 -21.59 10.47 11.22
N ILE A 391 -22.48 9.78 10.52
CA ILE A 391 -22.96 8.44 10.89
C ILE A 391 -22.54 7.42 9.84
N GLY A 392 -22.07 6.26 10.31
CA GLY A 392 -21.73 5.11 9.46
C GLY A 392 -20.24 5.01 9.14
N LEU A 393 -19.68 3.80 9.26
CA LEU A 393 -18.25 3.53 8.99
C LEU A 393 -17.97 3.25 7.51
N ARG A 394 -18.88 2.55 6.82
CA ARG A 394 -18.72 2.14 5.41
C ARG A 394 -19.41 3.06 4.41
N SER A 395 -20.43 3.79 4.85
CA SER A 395 -21.16 4.78 4.05
C SER A 395 -21.42 5.98 4.97
N PRO A 396 -20.41 6.84 5.18
CA PRO A 396 -20.54 7.96 6.09
C PRO A 396 -21.54 8.97 5.52
N ARG A 397 -22.45 9.45 6.37
CA ARG A 397 -23.42 10.50 6.03
C ARG A 397 -23.37 11.61 7.06
N TYR A 398 -23.37 12.86 6.60
CA TYR A 398 -23.45 14.02 7.49
C TYR A 398 -24.93 14.29 7.83
N CYS A 399 -25.36 13.85 9.00
CA CYS A 399 -26.75 13.88 9.43
C CYS A 399 -27.03 15.08 10.34
N LEU A 400 -28.25 15.63 10.25
CA LEU A 400 -28.75 16.72 11.10
C LEU A 400 -29.87 16.19 12.01
N PHE A 401 -29.83 16.57 13.29
CA PHE A 401 -30.77 16.14 14.32
C PHE A 401 -31.31 17.35 15.08
N GLY A 402 -32.57 17.25 15.49
CA GLY A 402 -33.19 18.21 16.39
C GLY A 402 -34.60 18.59 16.00
N ASP A 403 -35.24 19.35 16.87
CA ASP A 403 -36.60 19.83 16.69
C ASP A 403 -36.75 20.70 15.43
N THR A 404 -35.70 21.42 15.04
CA THR A 404 -35.68 22.27 13.85
C THR A 404 -35.92 21.47 12.56
N VAL A 405 -35.30 20.29 12.43
CA VAL A 405 -35.47 19.41 11.26
C VAL A 405 -36.92 18.93 11.16
N ASN A 406 -37.48 18.47 12.29
CA ASN A 406 -38.87 18.02 12.37
C ASN A 406 -39.84 19.17 12.04
N PHE A 407 -39.57 20.37 12.56
CA PHE A 407 -40.41 21.53 12.34
C PHE A 407 -40.41 21.97 10.87
N ALA A 408 -39.24 22.01 10.23
CA ALA A 408 -39.11 22.31 8.79
C ALA A 408 -39.90 21.30 7.93
N SER A 409 -39.79 19.99 8.23
CA SER A 409 -40.56 18.95 7.55
C SER A 409 -42.08 19.18 7.71
N ARG A 410 -42.54 19.62 8.89
CA ARG A 410 -43.96 19.98 9.11
C ARG A 410 -44.39 21.23 8.37
N MET A 411 -43.50 22.20 8.19
CA MET A 411 -43.79 23.38 7.36
C MET A 411 -44.01 22.97 5.91
N GLN A 412 -43.20 22.02 5.42
CA GLN A 412 -43.33 21.50 4.06
C GLN A 412 -44.64 20.70 3.91
N SER A 413 -44.94 19.78 4.83
CA SER A 413 -46.09 18.88 4.71
C SER A 413 -47.44 19.62 4.74
N ASN A 414 -47.53 20.74 5.45
CA ASN A 414 -48.73 21.58 5.54
C ASN A 414 -48.78 22.68 4.46
N CYS A 415 -47.75 22.79 3.64
CA CYS A 415 -47.66 23.78 2.57
C CYS A 415 -48.59 23.42 1.42
N GLN A 416 -49.22 24.44 0.82
CA GLN A 416 -50.00 24.26 -0.39
C GLN A 416 -49.09 24.00 -1.60
N PRO A 417 -49.58 23.33 -2.66
CA PRO A 417 -48.85 23.16 -3.91
C PRO A 417 -48.30 24.48 -4.46
N ASN A 418 -47.04 24.46 -4.90
CA ASN A 418 -46.33 25.60 -5.47
C ASN A 418 -46.18 26.81 -4.54
N GLN A 419 -46.20 26.58 -3.22
CA GLN A 419 -46.02 27.60 -2.20
C GLN A 419 -44.78 27.32 -1.36
N ILE A 420 -44.33 28.35 -0.66
CA ILE A 420 -43.24 28.31 0.31
C ILE A 420 -43.82 28.66 1.68
N GLN A 421 -43.55 27.85 2.69
CA GLN A 421 -44.10 28.01 4.03
C GLN A 421 -43.01 27.99 5.11
N MET A 422 -43.17 28.82 6.12
CA MET A 422 -42.29 28.83 7.29
C MET A 422 -43.04 29.20 8.57
N ALA A 423 -42.39 28.97 9.71
CA ALA A 423 -42.89 29.41 11.01
C ALA A 423 -42.88 30.94 11.12
N GLU A 424 -43.77 31.52 11.94
CA GLU A 424 -43.71 32.95 12.24
C GLU A 424 -42.36 33.37 12.85
N THR A 425 -41.73 32.54 13.68
CA THR A 425 -40.42 32.84 14.29
C THR A 425 -39.32 33.00 13.23
N THR A 426 -39.34 32.15 12.20
CA THR A 426 -38.43 32.26 11.05
C THR A 426 -38.80 33.45 10.15
N ALA A 427 -40.09 33.66 9.91
CA ALA A 427 -40.58 34.78 9.10
C ALA A 427 -40.18 36.14 9.70
N LYS A 428 -40.21 36.30 11.03
CA LYS A 428 -39.79 37.53 11.73
C LYS A 428 -38.34 37.93 11.40
N ILE A 429 -37.47 36.95 11.16
CA ILE A 429 -36.07 37.21 10.77
C ILE A 429 -36.01 37.76 9.34
N LEU A 430 -36.78 37.17 8.41
CA LEU A 430 -36.87 37.66 7.03
C LEU A 430 -37.59 39.00 6.89
N MET A 431 -38.55 39.32 7.77
CA MET A 431 -39.25 40.61 7.81
C MET A 431 -38.31 41.80 8.05
N ASN A 432 -37.12 41.57 8.61
CA ASN A 432 -36.11 42.61 8.76
C ASN A 432 -35.48 43.03 7.41
N SER A 433 -35.73 42.28 6.34
CA SER A 433 -35.28 42.59 4.98
C SER A 433 -36.44 43.12 4.13
N THR A 434 -36.16 44.15 3.33
CA THR A 434 -37.13 44.72 2.37
C THR A 434 -37.31 43.86 1.11
N LYS A 435 -36.48 42.84 0.88
CA LYS A 435 -36.51 42.00 -0.33
C LYS A 435 -37.71 41.04 -0.41
N TYR A 436 -38.31 40.70 0.72
CA TYR A 436 -39.29 39.62 0.80
C TYR A 436 -40.65 40.14 1.20
N GLN A 437 -41.65 39.89 0.35
CA GLN A 437 -43.04 40.09 0.71
C GLN A 437 -43.60 38.81 1.33
N LEU A 438 -44.09 38.91 2.58
CA LEU A 438 -44.58 37.79 3.37
C LEU A 438 -46.08 37.93 3.68
N THR A 439 -46.88 36.88 3.43
CA THR A 439 -48.33 36.89 3.72
C THR A 439 -48.69 36.00 4.91
N LYS A 440 -49.45 36.49 5.90
CA LYS A 440 -49.89 35.66 7.03
C LYS A 440 -51.04 34.74 6.60
N ARG A 441 -50.98 33.45 6.93
CA ARG A 441 -52.02 32.44 6.58
C ARG A 441 -53.01 32.16 7.72
N GLY A 442 -52.66 32.53 8.95
CA GLY A 442 -53.44 32.21 10.16
C GLY A 442 -52.83 31.06 10.97
N ILE A 443 -53.60 30.55 11.94
CA ILE A 443 -53.15 29.52 12.88
C ILE A 443 -53.51 28.13 12.34
N VAL A 444 -52.53 27.22 12.27
CA VAL A 444 -52.72 25.83 11.86
C VAL A 444 -52.23 24.89 12.95
N HIS A 445 -52.95 23.80 13.16
CA HIS A 445 -52.55 22.78 14.11
C HIS A 445 -51.43 21.90 13.53
N VAL A 446 -50.24 22.01 14.10
CA VAL A 446 -49.05 21.25 13.71
C VAL A 446 -48.89 20.06 14.67
N LYS A 447 -48.92 18.84 14.11
CA LYS A 447 -48.78 17.60 14.89
C LYS A 447 -47.52 17.65 15.78
N GLY A 448 -47.71 17.53 17.10
CA GLY A 448 -46.62 17.55 18.10
C GLY A 448 -46.10 18.94 18.49
N LYS A 449 -46.63 20.02 17.91
CA LYS A 449 -46.29 21.42 18.26
C LYS A 449 -47.50 22.28 18.62
N GLY A 450 -48.72 21.78 18.41
CA GLY A 450 -49.96 22.49 18.74
C GLY A 450 -50.31 23.55 17.70
N PHE A 451 -51.07 24.55 18.11
CA PHE A 451 -51.50 25.65 17.25
C PHE A 451 -50.34 26.60 16.95
N THR A 452 -49.90 26.65 15.69
CA THR A 452 -48.77 27.48 15.23
C THR A 452 -49.26 28.50 14.21
N GLN A 453 -48.86 29.75 14.34
CA GLN A 453 -49.12 30.78 13.32
C GLN A 453 -48.18 30.57 12.12
N LEU A 454 -48.78 30.38 10.95
CA LEU A 454 -48.06 30.16 9.70
C LEU A 454 -47.98 31.45 8.87
N VAL A 455 -46.83 31.65 8.22
CA VAL A 455 -46.62 32.67 7.21
C VAL A 455 -46.39 31.97 5.87
N ILE A 456 -47.18 32.35 4.87
CA ILE A 456 -47.19 31.76 3.54
C ILE A 456 -46.80 32.80 2.49
N THR A 457 -45.92 32.33 1.61
CA THR A 457 -45.42 33.02 0.43
C THR A 457 -44.39 34.09 0.74
N ILE A 458 -43.14 33.77 0.38
CA ILE A 458 -42.18 34.76 -0.09
C ILE A 458 -42.53 35.05 -1.56
N CYS A 459 -42.88 36.29 -1.86
CA CYS A 459 -42.76 36.84 -3.20
C CYS A 459 -41.57 37.81 -3.19
N GLU A 460 -40.72 37.70 -4.20
CA GLU A 460 -39.69 38.71 -4.45
C GLU A 460 -40.42 39.99 -4.86
N THR A 461 -40.06 41.13 -4.28
CA THR A 461 -40.52 42.42 -4.80
C THR A 461 -39.93 42.58 -6.20
N GLN A 462 -40.75 42.46 -7.24
CA GLN A 462 -40.36 42.92 -8.56
C GLN A 462 -40.08 44.43 -8.42
N ASP A 463 -38.82 44.83 -8.60
CA ASP A 463 -38.51 46.21 -8.91
C ASP A 463 -39.27 46.55 -10.20
N ILE A 464 -40.39 47.26 -10.05
CA ILE A 464 -41.01 47.99 -11.15
C ILE A 464 -40.06 49.15 -11.42
N ASN A 465 -39.15 48.96 -12.37
CA ASN A 465 -38.49 50.05 -13.12
C ASN A 465 -38.31 49.64 -14.57
#